data_AF-A0A520UBR3-F1
#
_entry.id   AF-A0A520UBR3-F1
#
_cell.length_a   1.000
_cell.length_b   1.000
_cell.length_c   1.000
_cell.angle_alpha   90.00
_cell.angle_beta   90.00
_cell.angle_gamma   90.00
#
_symmetry.space_group_name_H-M   'P 1'
#
loop_
_entity.id
_entity.type
_entity.pdbx_description
1 polymer ?
#
loop_
_entity_poly.entity_id
_entity_poly.type
_entity_poly.pdbx_seq_one_letter_code
_entity_poly.pdbx_strand_id
1 'polypeptide(L)'
;MNRNIFLLPLVAILFTLIFSCDTEDDGVIIVPPRERDEEIIPATLMIENYLETHFYNYEQFANPPADFNYQIVFDTIAGDNSNKTPLIDQVSFKNVDDIFQDGVIYKLYYLKVRQGEGDPINFSDKTTLNYVGTSLREKEILVNDEYETVYPTETFDSSVSPISFDLTRVVKGFQATLIEFNGATGFIENPDGTLTFDDFGIGAVFMQSGLGYYNTPPVGSGIEFYDQLIFTFQTYAVEKTDQDLDTILSEFEDLNGNGNELDDDTDNDGFPNFNDPDDDGDGKLTRFEVEANQYTLNPGDADPELAENEVEMQRKTNLETGIITLYTVVFTDANNDGIADYLDENTY
;
A
#
# COMPACT_ATOMS: atom_id res chain seq x y z
N MET A 1 23.46 1.95 -83.20
CA MET A 1 23.13 1.47 -81.84
C MET A 1 21.63 1.61 -81.63
N ASN A 2 20.98 0.45 -81.51
CA ASN A 2 19.75 0.09 -80.77
C ASN A 2 18.55 1.07 -80.84
N ARG A 3 17.52 0.81 -81.67
CA ARG A 3 16.33 -0.06 -81.46
C ARG A 3 15.41 0.34 -80.28
N ASN A 4 14.50 1.28 -80.55
CA ASN A 4 13.03 1.11 -80.57
C ASN A 4 12.33 0.29 -79.46
N ILE A 5 11.46 0.94 -78.65
CA ILE A 5 9.97 0.89 -78.71
C ILE A 5 9.31 1.29 -77.36
N PHE A 6 8.26 2.11 -77.48
CA PHE A 6 7.25 2.53 -76.51
C PHE A 6 6.47 1.38 -75.84
N LEU A 7 6.00 1.55 -74.59
CA LEU A 7 4.65 1.19 -74.09
C LEU A 7 4.50 1.49 -72.56
N LEU A 8 3.64 2.47 -72.21
CA LEU A 8 2.71 2.38 -71.06
C LEU A 8 1.49 1.52 -71.51
N PRO A 9 0.50 1.10 -70.67
CA PRO A 9 0.36 0.94 -69.21
C PRO A 9 -0.28 -0.43 -68.81
N LEU A 10 -0.66 -0.59 -67.53
CA LEU A 10 -1.69 -1.53 -67.01
C LEU A 10 -1.36 -3.04 -66.87
N VAL A 11 -0.89 -3.44 -65.68
CA VAL A 11 -1.13 -4.76 -65.05
C VAL A 11 -1.46 -4.44 -63.58
N ALA A 12 -2.72 -4.26 -63.18
CA ALA A 12 -3.73 -5.27 -62.96
C ALA A 12 -3.31 -6.31 -61.90
N ILE A 13 -3.76 -6.07 -60.66
CA ILE A 13 -4.42 -7.04 -59.78
C ILE A 13 -3.87 -8.47 -59.88
N LEU A 14 -2.92 -8.82 -59.02
CA LEU A 14 -2.79 -10.17 -58.44
C LEU A 14 -1.75 -10.15 -57.31
N PHE A 15 -2.18 -9.87 -56.08
CA PHE A 15 -1.56 -10.45 -54.88
C PHE A 15 -2.65 -10.62 -53.82
N THR A 16 -3.64 -11.43 -54.17
CA THR A 16 -4.46 -12.15 -53.20
C THR A 16 -3.58 -13.18 -52.49
N LEU A 17 -3.56 -13.08 -51.16
CA LEU A 17 -3.70 -14.20 -50.22
C LEU A 17 -3.02 -15.51 -50.63
N ILE A 18 -1.75 -15.71 -50.26
CA ILE A 18 -1.29 -17.01 -49.75
C ILE A 18 -0.08 -16.78 -48.81
N PHE A 19 -0.34 -16.63 -47.52
CA PHE A 19 0.46 -17.30 -46.49
C PHE A 19 -0.53 -17.91 -45.51
N SER A 20 -1.13 -19.02 -45.97
CA SER A 20 -1.50 -20.11 -45.08
C SER A 20 -0.17 -20.73 -44.65
N CYS A 21 0.13 -20.63 -43.36
CA CYS A 21 0.96 -21.59 -42.68
C CYS A 21 0.18 -22.00 -41.44
N ASP A 22 -0.57 -23.09 -41.58
CA ASP A 22 -0.96 -23.90 -40.43
C ASP A 22 0.33 -24.51 -39.88
N THR A 23 0.76 -24.00 -38.74
CA THR A 23 1.36 -24.82 -37.71
C THR A 23 0.47 -24.63 -36.51
N GLU A 24 -0.25 -25.69 -36.15
CA GLU A 24 -0.85 -25.85 -34.83
C GLU A 24 0.32 -25.79 -33.82
N ASP A 25 0.68 -24.57 -33.45
CA ASP A 25 1.59 -24.26 -32.38
C ASP A 25 0.68 -24.08 -31.17
N ASP A 26 0.54 -25.15 -30.37
CA ASP A 26 0.05 -25.08 -29.00
C ASP A 26 1.06 -24.30 -28.13
N GLY A 27 1.46 -23.12 -28.62
CA GLY A 27 2.26 -22.16 -27.90
C GLY A 27 1.42 -21.58 -26.77
N VAL A 28 2.06 -21.37 -25.63
CA VAL A 28 1.44 -20.60 -24.55
C VAL A 28 1.15 -19.21 -25.11
N ILE A 29 -0.14 -18.87 -25.24
CA ILE A 29 -0.57 -17.53 -25.57
C ILE A 29 -0.25 -16.66 -24.35
N ILE A 30 0.87 -15.93 -24.41
CA ILE A 30 1.19 -14.91 -23.42
C ILE A 30 0.38 -13.68 -23.82
N VAL A 31 -0.75 -13.48 -23.14
CA VAL A 31 -1.51 -12.23 -23.25
C VAL A 31 -0.73 -11.18 -22.47
N PRO A 32 -0.25 -10.08 -23.12
CA PRO A 32 0.41 -9.00 -22.40
C PRO A 32 -0.50 -8.42 -21.31
N PRO A 33 0.08 -7.87 -20.24
CA PRO A 33 -0.71 -7.14 -19.25
C PRO A 33 -1.52 -6.03 -19.92
N ARG A 34 -2.70 -5.72 -19.38
CA ARG A 34 -3.49 -4.56 -19.82
C ARG A 34 -2.70 -3.28 -19.52
N GLU A 35 -2.92 -2.23 -20.30
CA GLU A 35 -2.34 -0.91 -20.00
C GLU A 35 -3.03 -0.33 -18.75
N ARG A 36 -2.25 0.24 -17.82
CA ARG A 36 -2.78 0.64 -16.51
C ARG A 36 -3.73 1.84 -16.58
N ASP A 37 -3.51 2.74 -17.54
CA ASP A 37 -4.37 3.89 -17.84
C ASP A 37 -5.70 3.51 -18.51
N GLU A 38 -5.76 2.36 -19.18
CA GLU A 38 -7.01 1.78 -19.68
C GLU A 38 -7.73 0.97 -18.59
N GLU A 39 -7.01 0.16 -17.81
CA GLU A 39 -7.58 -0.76 -16.80
C GLU A 39 -8.12 -0.02 -15.55
N ILE A 40 -7.56 1.14 -15.21
CA ILE A 40 -8.06 1.96 -14.09
C ILE A 40 -9.55 2.33 -14.25
N ILE A 41 -10.04 2.48 -15.48
CA ILE A 41 -11.41 2.90 -15.78
C ILE A 41 -12.43 1.82 -15.35
N PRO A 42 -12.39 0.57 -15.86
CA PRO A 42 -13.29 -0.49 -15.42
C PRO A 42 -13.07 -0.87 -13.95
N ALA A 43 -11.83 -0.84 -13.45
CA ALA A 43 -11.54 -1.11 -12.03
C ALA A 43 -12.25 -0.12 -11.10
N THR A 44 -12.21 1.17 -11.43
CA THR A 44 -12.89 2.23 -10.65
C THR A 44 -14.41 2.05 -10.70
N LEU A 45 -14.98 1.77 -11.87
CA LEU A 45 -16.42 1.55 -12.00
C LEU A 45 -16.89 0.35 -11.17
N MET A 46 -16.10 -0.74 -11.12
CA MET A 46 -16.43 -1.91 -10.32
C MET A 46 -16.46 -1.60 -8.82
N ILE A 47 -15.47 -0.83 -8.34
CA ILE A 47 -15.41 -0.38 -6.94
C ILE A 47 -16.58 0.56 -6.62
N GLU A 48 -16.85 1.55 -7.45
CA GLU A 48 -17.96 2.49 -7.23
C GLU A 48 -19.32 1.79 -7.23
N ASN A 49 -19.54 0.83 -8.14
CA ASN A 49 -20.76 0.02 -8.14
C ASN A 49 -20.91 -0.81 -6.85
N TYR A 50 -19.81 -1.41 -6.35
CA TYR A 50 -19.84 -2.10 -5.06
C TYR A 50 -20.26 -1.14 -3.93
N LEU A 51 -19.65 0.05 -3.89
CA LEU A 51 -19.93 1.07 -2.89
C LEU A 51 -21.37 1.63 -2.96
N GLU A 52 -21.95 1.74 -4.15
CA GLU A 52 -23.33 2.19 -4.35
C GLU A 52 -24.37 1.15 -3.93
N THR A 53 -24.02 -0.14 -4.01
CA THR A 53 -24.96 -1.26 -3.80
C THR A 53 -24.80 -1.96 -2.46
N HIS A 54 -23.78 -1.61 -1.68
CA HIS A 54 -23.50 -2.20 -0.37
C HIS A 54 -23.50 -1.16 0.74
N PHE A 55 -23.74 -1.64 1.96
CA PHE A 55 -23.62 -0.89 3.20
C PHE A 55 -22.80 -1.70 4.21
N TYR A 56 -22.30 -1.06 5.27
CA TYR A 56 -21.72 -1.77 6.40
C TYR A 56 -22.63 -1.73 7.62
N ASN A 57 -22.32 -2.50 8.65
CA ASN A 57 -23.02 -2.56 9.93
C ASN A 57 -22.92 -1.28 10.81
N TYR A 58 -23.02 -0.08 10.22
CA TYR A 58 -22.89 1.23 10.89
C TYR A 58 -23.83 1.43 12.09
N GLU A 59 -25.03 0.85 12.06
CA GLU A 59 -25.96 0.95 13.19
C GLU A 59 -25.45 0.22 14.44
N GLN A 60 -24.69 -0.88 14.26
CA GLN A 60 -24.02 -1.57 15.37
C GLN A 60 -22.86 -0.74 15.92
N PHE A 61 -22.13 -0.01 15.06
CA PHE A 61 -21.11 0.94 15.54
C PHE A 61 -21.72 2.13 16.29
N ALA A 62 -22.87 2.64 15.83
CA ALA A 62 -23.57 3.74 16.50
C ALA A 62 -24.19 3.31 17.85
N ASN A 63 -24.63 2.05 17.97
CA ASN A 63 -25.18 1.48 19.20
C ASN A 63 -24.60 0.07 19.45
N PRO A 64 -23.36 -0.04 19.96
CA PRO A 64 -22.68 -1.32 20.13
C PRO A 64 -23.45 -2.28 21.05
N PRO A 65 -23.82 -3.49 20.58
CA PRO A 65 -24.32 -4.53 21.46
C PRO A 65 -23.22 -5.02 22.42
N ALA A 66 -23.61 -5.70 23.51
CA ALA A 66 -22.68 -6.10 24.57
C ALA A 66 -21.51 -6.97 24.07
N ASP A 67 -21.75 -7.83 23.08
CA ASP A 67 -20.76 -8.77 22.53
C ASP A 67 -20.22 -8.31 21.16
N PHE A 68 -20.25 -7.00 20.87
CA PHE A 68 -19.77 -6.49 19.59
C PHE A 68 -18.25 -6.65 19.46
N ASN A 69 -17.82 -7.33 18.41
CA ASN A 69 -16.39 -7.58 18.13
C ASN A 69 -15.74 -6.48 17.28
N TYR A 70 -16.47 -5.39 17.01
CA TYR A 70 -15.99 -4.25 16.22
C TYR A 70 -15.47 -4.61 14.83
N GLN A 71 -15.92 -5.71 14.25
CA GLN A 71 -15.61 -6.07 12.87
C GLN A 71 -16.59 -5.39 11.90
N ILE A 72 -16.05 -4.89 10.81
CA ILE A 72 -16.86 -4.38 9.70
C ILE A 72 -17.41 -5.58 8.94
N VAL A 73 -18.72 -5.57 8.72
CA VAL A 73 -19.42 -6.56 7.89
C VAL A 73 -20.20 -5.80 6.82
N PHE A 74 -19.97 -6.17 5.57
CA PHE A 74 -20.70 -5.63 4.42
C PHE A 74 -21.90 -6.49 4.07
N ASP A 75 -22.98 -5.85 3.62
CA ASP A 75 -24.19 -6.51 3.13
C ASP A 75 -24.80 -5.66 1.99
N THR A 76 -25.66 -6.26 1.19
CA THR A 76 -26.24 -5.65 -0.01
C THR A 76 -27.49 -4.85 0.33
N ILE A 77 -27.68 -3.72 -0.34
CA ILE A 77 -28.87 -2.88 -0.26
C ILE A 77 -30.00 -3.53 -1.08
N ALA A 78 -30.66 -4.50 -0.46
CA ALA A 78 -31.77 -5.23 -1.07
C ALA A 78 -32.77 -5.69 0.00
N GLY A 79 -34.02 -5.93 -0.41
CA GLY A 79 -35.07 -6.45 0.49
C GLY A 79 -35.26 -5.60 1.74
N ASP A 80 -35.06 -6.21 2.91
CA ASP A 80 -35.16 -5.55 4.22
C ASP A 80 -34.11 -4.45 4.43
N ASN A 81 -33.00 -4.49 3.70
CA ASN A 81 -31.92 -3.51 3.73
C ASN A 81 -32.09 -2.37 2.69
N SER A 82 -33.22 -2.33 1.96
CA SER A 82 -33.43 -1.38 0.85
C SER A 82 -33.40 0.11 1.23
N ASN A 83 -33.47 0.44 2.53
CA ASN A 83 -33.40 1.80 3.06
C ASN A 83 -32.04 2.14 3.70
N LYS A 84 -31.05 1.27 3.61
CA LYS A 84 -29.71 1.50 4.19
C LYS A 84 -28.95 2.55 3.40
N THR A 85 -28.16 3.36 4.09
CA THR A 85 -27.22 4.30 3.47
C THR A 85 -26.11 3.54 2.75
N PRO A 86 -25.82 3.84 1.47
CA PRO A 86 -24.76 3.19 0.72
C PRO A 86 -23.37 3.56 1.23
N LEU A 87 -22.38 2.71 0.97
CA LEU A 87 -20.99 2.97 1.32
C LEU A 87 -20.44 4.19 0.58
N ILE A 88 -20.87 4.44 -0.66
CA ILE A 88 -20.38 5.57 -1.47
C ILE A 88 -20.60 6.93 -0.78
N ASP A 89 -21.64 7.03 0.05
CA ASP A 89 -21.96 8.25 0.84
C ASP A 89 -21.19 8.34 2.17
N GLN A 90 -20.41 7.31 2.50
CA GLN A 90 -19.77 7.13 3.81
C GLN A 90 -18.25 6.94 3.71
N VAL A 91 -17.71 6.63 2.54
CA VAL A 91 -16.27 6.53 2.29
C VAL A 91 -15.65 7.90 2.03
N SER A 92 -14.39 8.02 2.38
CA SER A 92 -13.49 9.06 1.89
C SER A 92 -12.69 8.53 0.71
N PHE A 93 -11.97 9.41 0.00
CA PHE A 93 -11.02 9.01 -1.02
C PHE A 93 -9.75 9.85 -0.97
N LYS A 94 -8.66 9.30 -1.51
CA LYS A 94 -7.42 10.02 -1.81
C LYS A 94 -6.89 9.59 -3.18
N ASN A 95 -6.07 10.44 -3.79
CA ASN A 95 -5.35 10.08 -5.00
C ASN A 95 -4.05 9.37 -4.62
N VAL A 96 -3.72 8.30 -5.32
CA VAL A 96 -2.48 7.53 -5.15
C VAL A 96 -1.88 7.30 -6.53
N ASP A 97 -0.63 7.70 -6.70
CA ASP A 97 0.11 7.50 -7.94
C ASP A 97 0.46 6.02 -8.15
N ASP A 98 0.52 5.61 -9.41
CA ASP A 98 1.00 4.30 -9.80
C ASP A 98 2.53 4.23 -9.69
N ILE A 99 3.05 3.25 -8.96
CA ILE A 99 4.50 3.07 -8.77
C ILE A 99 5.20 2.41 -9.97
N PHE A 100 4.47 2.00 -11.01
CA PHE A 100 4.99 1.33 -12.20
C PHE A 100 4.77 2.13 -13.50
N GLN A 101 3.83 3.09 -13.52
CA GLN A 101 3.53 3.91 -14.70
C GLN A 101 3.23 5.36 -14.34
N ASP A 102 4.19 6.24 -14.64
CA ASP A 102 4.04 7.68 -14.46
C ASP A 102 2.75 8.25 -15.07
N GLY A 103 2.07 9.10 -14.29
CA GLY A 103 0.87 9.81 -14.71
C GLY A 103 -0.43 9.02 -14.59
N VAL A 104 -0.39 7.75 -14.16
CA VAL A 104 -1.58 7.00 -13.77
C VAL A 104 -1.86 7.26 -12.29
N ILE A 105 -3.07 7.77 -12.00
CA ILE A 105 -3.48 8.18 -10.65
C ILE A 105 -4.79 7.50 -10.28
N TYR A 106 -4.77 6.71 -9.21
CA TYR A 106 -5.94 6.00 -8.69
C TYR A 106 -6.70 6.84 -7.67
N LYS A 107 -8.02 6.87 -7.81
CA LYS A 107 -8.93 7.36 -6.77
C LYS A 107 -9.19 6.22 -5.78
N LEU A 108 -8.37 6.12 -4.74
CA LEU A 108 -8.45 5.09 -3.72
C LEU A 108 -9.53 5.44 -2.69
N TYR A 109 -10.50 4.55 -2.52
CA TYR A 109 -11.60 4.71 -1.56
C TYR A 109 -11.31 3.98 -0.25
N TYR A 110 -11.61 4.63 0.87
CA TYR A 110 -11.48 4.02 2.19
C TYR A 110 -12.59 4.47 3.15
N LEU A 111 -12.99 3.55 4.03
CA LEU A 111 -13.94 3.80 5.11
C LEU A 111 -13.17 4.00 6.42
N LYS A 112 -13.31 5.16 7.03
CA LYS A 112 -12.73 5.48 8.35
C LYS A 112 -13.84 5.45 9.41
N VAL A 113 -14.03 4.30 10.07
CA VAL A 113 -15.04 4.14 11.14
C VAL A 113 -14.52 4.73 12.45
N ARG A 114 -13.24 4.46 12.77
CA ARG A 114 -12.51 5.06 13.88
C ARG A 114 -11.06 5.24 13.47
N GLN A 115 -10.51 6.44 13.66
CA GLN A 115 -9.10 6.70 13.32
C GLN A 115 -8.14 5.92 14.23
N GLY A 116 -8.46 5.84 15.53
CA GLY A 116 -7.55 5.36 16.56
C GLY A 116 -6.96 6.55 17.33
N GLU A 117 -6.61 6.35 18.59
CA GLU A 117 -6.12 7.43 19.48
C GLU A 117 -4.66 7.20 19.93
N GLY A 118 -4.01 6.12 19.46
CA GLY A 118 -2.60 5.85 19.67
C GLY A 118 -1.68 6.57 18.66
N ASP A 119 -0.48 6.02 18.49
CA ASP A 119 0.52 6.59 17.57
C ASP A 119 0.02 6.54 16.10
N PRO A 120 0.28 7.60 15.31
CA PRO A 120 -0.05 7.61 13.88
C PRO A 120 0.83 6.61 13.13
N ILE A 121 0.27 6.01 12.08
CA ILE A 121 0.99 5.09 11.20
C ILE A 121 1.70 5.87 10.10
N ASN A 122 3.00 5.62 9.88
CA ASN A 122 3.76 6.09 8.73
C ASN A 122 3.91 4.99 7.66
N PHE A 123 4.25 5.35 6.42
CA PHE A 123 4.32 4.42 5.26
C PHE A 123 5.42 3.38 5.41
N SER A 124 6.50 3.68 6.13
CA SER A 124 7.63 2.79 6.36
C SER A 124 7.47 1.90 7.61
N ASP A 125 6.54 2.24 8.52
CA ASP A 125 6.41 1.58 9.82
C ASP A 125 6.03 0.09 9.74
N LYS A 126 6.22 -0.61 10.86
CA LYS A 126 5.51 -1.86 11.16
C LYS A 126 4.20 -1.58 11.88
N THR A 127 3.11 -2.12 11.35
CA THR A 127 1.78 -2.01 11.98
C THR A 127 1.26 -3.37 12.40
N THR A 128 0.90 -3.50 13.67
CA THR A 128 0.20 -4.68 14.23
C THR A 128 -1.31 -4.50 14.10
N LEU A 129 -1.98 -5.43 13.42
CA LEU A 129 -3.40 -5.32 13.08
C LEU A 129 -4.10 -6.68 12.96
N ASN A 130 -5.43 -6.64 12.97
CA ASN A 130 -6.26 -7.71 12.40
C ASN A 130 -6.80 -7.27 11.05
N TYR A 131 -7.00 -8.22 10.12
CA TYR A 131 -7.59 -7.92 8.82
C TYR A 131 -8.41 -9.08 8.24
N VAL A 132 -9.25 -8.73 7.27
CA VAL A 132 -9.87 -9.67 6.34
C VAL A 132 -9.66 -9.14 4.92
N GLY A 133 -8.98 -9.92 4.08
CA GLY A 133 -8.75 -9.65 2.66
C GLY A 133 -9.77 -10.38 1.80
N THR A 134 -10.46 -9.64 0.94
CA THR A 134 -11.52 -10.14 0.06
C THR A 134 -11.30 -9.65 -1.36
N SER A 135 -11.38 -10.52 -2.35
CA SER A 135 -11.35 -10.12 -3.76
C SER A 135 -12.73 -9.66 -4.20
N LEU A 136 -12.76 -8.78 -5.21
CA LEU A 136 -13.95 -8.36 -5.94
C LEU A 136 -13.61 -8.45 -7.42
N ARG A 137 -14.36 -9.27 -8.17
CA ARG A 137 -14.07 -9.53 -9.59
C ARG A 137 -15.32 -9.63 -10.42
N GLU A 138 -15.19 -9.31 -11.70
CA GLU A 138 -16.25 -9.59 -12.67
C GLU A 138 -16.28 -11.08 -13.00
N LYS A 139 -17.48 -11.65 -13.03
CA LYS A 139 -17.69 -13.05 -13.42
C LYS A 139 -18.97 -13.17 -14.23
N GLU A 140 -18.86 -13.77 -15.41
CA GLU A 140 -20.04 -14.16 -16.17
C GLU A 140 -20.57 -15.51 -15.65
N ILE A 141 -21.86 -15.55 -15.34
CA ILE A 141 -22.57 -16.76 -14.94
C ILE A 141 -23.69 -17.06 -15.92
N LEU A 142 -23.99 -18.34 -16.14
CA LEU A 142 -25.10 -18.76 -17.00
C LEU A 142 -26.36 -18.93 -16.16
N VAL A 143 -27.39 -18.13 -16.44
CA VAL A 143 -28.70 -18.17 -15.78
C VAL A 143 -29.77 -18.32 -16.86
N ASN A 144 -30.52 -19.43 -16.83
CA ASN A 144 -31.58 -19.73 -17.80
C ASN A 144 -31.15 -19.61 -19.28
N ASP A 145 -29.98 -20.12 -19.62
CA ASP A 145 -29.37 -20.06 -20.97
C ASP A 145 -28.95 -18.64 -21.43
N GLU A 146 -28.95 -17.64 -20.53
CA GLU A 146 -28.41 -16.29 -20.77
C GLU A 146 -27.21 -16.01 -19.86
N TYR A 147 -26.20 -15.31 -20.36
CA TYR A 147 -25.06 -14.89 -19.55
C TYR A 147 -25.41 -13.61 -18.79
N GLU A 148 -25.19 -13.64 -17.48
CA GLU A 148 -25.32 -12.50 -16.58
C GLU A 148 -23.95 -12.16 -15.99
N THR A 149 -23.60 -10.88 -16.00
CA THR A 149 -22.41 -10.38 -15.32
C THR A 149 -22.71 -10.17 -13.84
N VAL A 150 -21.93 -10.80 -12.97
CA VAL A 150 -21.99 -10.65 -11.52
C VAL A 150 -20.63 -10.23 -10.96
N TYR A 151 -20.64 -9.70 -9.74
CA TYR A 151 -19.45 -9.21 -9.05
C TYR A 151 -19.26 -9.93 -7.71
N PRO A 152 -18.92 -11.24 -7.72
CA PRO A 152 -18.73 -11.99 -6.49
C PRO A 152 -17.56 -11.44 -5.68
N THR A 153 -17.68 -11.62 -4.36
CA THR A 153 -16.59 -11.40 -3.42
C THR A 153 -16.12 -12.72 -2.83
N GLU A 154 -14.80 -12.95 -2.75
CA GLU A 154 -14.23 -14.16 -2.15
C GLU A 154 -13.14 -13.79 -1.13
N THR A 155 -13.29 -14.21 0.12
CA THR A 155 -12.25 -14.03 1.14
C THR A 155 -11.07 -14.93 0.81
N PHE A 156 -9.88 -14.33 0.70
CA PHE A 156 -8.64 -15.04 0.36
C PHE A 156 -7.68 -15.17 1.55
N ASP A 157 -7.72 -14.22 2.50
CA ASP A 157 -6.88 -14.26 3.70
C ASP A 157 -7.54 -13.49 4.86
N SER A 158 -7.18 -13.84 6.10
CA SER A 158 -7.64 -13.14 7.30
C SER A 158 -6.80 -13.48 8.52
N SER A 159 -6.78 -12.58 9.51
CA SER A 159 -6.21 -12.84 10.82
C SER A 159 -7.25 -12.73 11.94
N VAL A 160 -7.19 -13.69 12.87
CA VAL A 160 -8.01 -13.68 14.11
C VAL A 160 -7.19 -13.22 15.32
N SER A 161 -5.88 -13.45 15.27
CA SER A 161 -4.91 -12.93 16.23
C SER A 161 -4.12 -11.80 15.56
N PRO A 162 -3.76 -10.73 16.31
CA PRO A 162 -2.99 -9.64 15.76
C PRO A 162 -1.69 -10.13 15.11
N ILE A 163 -1.40 -9.61 13.92
CA ILE A 163 -0.15 -9.85 13.21
C ILE A 163 0.49 -8.51 12.82
N SER A 164 1.81 -8.48 12.69
CA SER A 164 2.55 -7.28 12.30
C SER A 164 2.94 -7.34 10.83
N PHE A 165 2.59 -6.30 10.09
CA PHE A 165 3.05 -6.07 8.72
C PHE A 165 4.10 -4.99 8.69
N ASP A 166 5.18 -5.23 7.97
CA ASP A 166 6.13 -4.21 7.51
C ASP A 166 5.51 -3.52 6.29
N LEU A 167 5.20 -2.23 6.42
CA LEU A 167 4.38 -1.53 5.43
C LEU A 167 5.11 -1.26 4.12
N THR A 168 6.44 -1.31 4.08
CA THR A 168 7.23 -1.27 2.84
C THR A 168 7.08 -2.56 2.01
N ARG A 169 6.43 -3.59 2.57
CA ARG A 169 6.31 -4.93 1.97
C ARG A 169 4.87 -5.32 1.65
N VAL A 170 3.91 -4.40 1.81
CA VAL A 170 2.50 -4.62 1.46
C VAL A 170 2.15 -3.92 0.15
N VAL A 171 1.01 -4.23 -0.43
CA VAL A 171 0.54 -3.57 -1.66
C VAL A 171 0.25 -2.09 -1.40
N LYS A 172 0.58 -1.22 -2.38
CA LYS A 172 0.58 0.25 -2.22
C LYS A 172 -0.76 0.79 -1.73
N GLY A 173 -1.88 0.27 -2.21
CA GLY A 173 -3.20 0.72 -1.76
C GLY A 173 -3.49 0.41 -0.29
N PHE A 174 -2.92 -0.67 0.26
CA PHE A 174 -3.08 -1.01 1.68
C PHE A 174 -2.23 -0.08 2.55
N GLN A 175 -0.95 0.08 2.20
CA GLN A 175 -0.04 1.05 2.84
C GLN A 175 -0.64 2.46 2.84
N ALA A 176 -1.03 2.96 1.65
CA ALA A 176 -1.58 4.32 1.48
C ALA A 176 -2.88 4.58 2.24
N THR A 177 -3.62 3.52 2.60
CA THR A 177 -4.79 3.63 3.47
C THR A 177 -4.42 3.55 4.95
N LEU A 178 -3.51 2.66 5.35
CA LEU A 178 -3.18 2.49 6.77
C LEU A 178 -2.58 3.75 7.40
N ILE A 179 -1.85 4.56 6.63
CA ILE A 179 -1.33 5.86 7.10
C ILE A 179 -2.41 6.90 7.46
N GLU A 180 -3.69 6.60 7.16
CA GLU A 180 -4.84 7.43 7.56
C GLU A 180 -5.35 7.09 8.97
N PHE A 181 -4.74 6.12 9.64
CA PHE A 181 -5.15 5.55 10.92
C PHE A 181 -4.02 5.59 11.95
N ASN A 182 -4.40 5.34 13.19
CA ASN A 182 -3.52 5.28 14.34
C ASN A 182 -3.64 3.90 15.03
N GLY A 183 -2.67 3.60 15.88
CA GLY A 183 -2.72 2.47 16.80
C GLY A 183 -3.74 2.63 17.94
N ALA A 184 -3.74 1.65 18.83
CA ALA A 184 -4.44 1.65 20.10
C ALA A 184 -3.68 2.49 21.14
N THR A 185 -4.39 3.02 22.13
CA THR A 185 -3.77 3.72 23.27
C THR A 185 -3.15 2.76 24.29
N GLY A 186 -3.52 1.49 24.24
CA GLY A 186 -3.04 0.47 25.15
C GLY A 186 -3.75 -0.87 24.94
N PHE A 187 -3.36 -1.84 25.77
CA PHE A 187 -3.98 -3.15 25.80
C PHE A 187 -4.01 -3.74 27.22
N ILE A 188 -4.92 -4.68 27.42
CA ILE A 188 -5.06 -5.51 28.61
C ILE A 188 -4.80 -6.96 28.19
N GLU A 189 -3.91 -7.63 28.90
CA GLU A 189 -3.72 -9.08 28.77
C GLU A 189 -4.75 -9.82 29.64
N ASN A 190 -5.54 -10.67 29.00
CA ASN A 190 -6.58 -11.47 29.65
C ASN A 190 -5.99 -12.77 30.25
N PRO A 191 -6.66 -13.37 31.27
CA PRO A 191 -6.18 -14.61 31.89
C PRO A 191 -6.06 -15.82 30.95
N ASP A 192 -6.69 -15.78 29.78
CA ASP A 192 -6.63 -16.81 28.75
C ASP A 192 -5.51 -16.58 27.70
N GLY A 193 -4.71 -15.51 27.87
CA GLY A 193 -3.63 -15.13 26.98
C GLY A 193 -4.06 -14.31 25.78
N THR A 194 -5.34 -13.92 25.68
CA THR A 194 -5.81 -12.98 24.65
C THR A 194 -5.51 -11.53 25.05
N LEU A 195 -5.47 -10.63 24.06
CA LEU A 195 -5.29 -9.20 24.28
C LEU A 195 -6.59 -8.46 23.98
N THR A 196 -6.91 -7.46 24.80
CA THR A 196 -7.99 -6.50 24.54
C THR A 196 -7.37 -5.13 24.37
N PHE A 197 -7.62 -4.47 23.24
CA PHE A 197 -7.07 -3.16 22.91
C PHE A 197 -8.09 -2.05 23.13
N ASP A 198 -7.62 -0.89 23.58
CA ASP A 198 -8.42 0.31 23.77
C ASP A 198 -8.20 1.30 22.61
N ASP A 199 -9.28 1.94 22.16
CA ASP A 199 -9.24 3.06 21.20
C ASP A 199 -8.41 2.82 19.91
N PHE A 200 -8.39 1.58 19.42
CA PHE A 200 -7.69 1.14 18.20
C PHE A 200 -8.33 1.63 16.89
N GLY A 201 -7.59 1.82 15.81
CA GLY A 201 -8.19 2.22 14.53
C GLY A 201 -9.07 1.13 13.90
N ILE A 202 -10.13 1.51 13.20
CA ILE A 202 -11.06 0.60 12.50
C ILE A 202 -11.41 1.20 11.13
N GLY A 203 -11.13 0.44 10.07
CA GLY A 203 -11.39 0.90 8.73
C GLY A 203 -11.47 -0.19 7.68
N ALA A 204 -11.73 0.25 6.45
CA ALA A 204 -11.67 -0.59 5.27
C ALA A 204 -11.09 0.18 4.08
N VAL A 205 -10.50 -0.53 3.12
CA VAL A 205 -10.06 0.00 1.83
C VAL A 205 -10.72 -0.77 0.69
N PHE A 206 -11.05 -0.05 -0.38
CA PHE A 206 -11.58 -0.59 -1.64
C PHE A 206 -10.60 -0.21 -2.75
N MET A 207 -9.80 -1.18 -3.16
CA MET A 207 -8.56 -0.99 -3.88
C MET A 207 -8.66 -1.52 -5.30
N GLN A 208 -8.38 -0.64 -6.26
CA GLN A 208 -8.21 -1.05 -7.65
C GLN A 208 -6.98 -1.96 -7.80
N SER A 209 -7.04 -2.90 -8.73
CA SER A 209 -6.02 -3.93 -8.96
C SER A 209 -4.63 -3.35 -9.21
N GLY A 210 -4.54 -2.16 -9.82
CA GLY A 210 -3.27 -1.46 -10.07
C GLY A 210 -2.51 -1.03 -8.79
N LEU A 211 -3.24 -0.77 -7.70
CA LEU A 211 -2.68 -0.52 -6.37
C LEU A 211 -2.51 -1.81 -5.54
N GLY A 212 -2.97 -2.94 -6.08
CA GLY A 212 -2.90 -4.27 -5.52
C GLY A 212 -1.90 -5.15 -6.28
N TYR A 213 -2.34 -6.37 -6.63
CA TYR A 213 -1.48 -7.34 -7.33
C TYR A 213 -1.58 -7.31 -8.86
N TYR A 214 -2.41 -6.44 -9.42
CA TYR A 214 -2.60 -6.24 -10.87
C TYR A 214 -2.60 -7.54 -11.68
N ASN A 215 -1.52 -7.85 -12.41
CA ASN A 215 -1.36 -9.04 -13.23
C ASN A 215 -0.39 -10.09 -12.64
N THR A 216 0.04 -9.93 -11.39
CA THR A 216 0.99 -10.80 -10.67
C THR A 216 0.45 -11.24 -9.28
N PRO A 217 -0.76 -11.84 -9.21
CA PRO A 217 -1.33 -12.33 -7.95
C PRO A 217 -0.43 -13.37 -7.28
N PRO A 218 -0.35 -13.39 -5.94
CA PRO A 218 0.41 -14.40 -5.22
C PRO A 218 -0.10 -15.81 -5.53
N VAL A 219 0.81 -16.72 -5.84
CA VAL A 219 0.48 -18.10 -6.22
C VAL A 219 -0.27 -18.79 -5.08
N GLY A 220 -1.45 -19.34 -5.39
CA GLY A 220 -2.25 -20.08 -4.42
C GLY A 220 -3.07 -19.21 -3.46
N SER A 221 -3.07 -17.89 -3.61
CA SER A 221 -3.89 -16.97 -2.80
C SER A 221 -5.39 -17.08 -3.11
N GLY A 222 -5.77 -17.46 -4.33
CA GLY A 222 -7.16 -17.34 -4.80
C GLY A 222 -7.50 -15.96 -5.37
N ILE A 223 -6.53 -15.04 -5.41
CA ILE A 223 -6.61 -13.78 -6.13
C ILE A 223 -6.36 -14.06 -7.62
N GLU A 224 -7.23 -13.55 -8.49
CA GLU A 224 -7.13 -13.67 -9.94
C GLU A 224 -6.51 -12.39 -10.56
N PHE A 225 -6.16 -12.46 -11.84
CA PHE A 225 -5.63 -11.29 -12.54
C PHE A 225 -6.67 -10.17 -12.57
N TYR A 226 -6.21 -8.96 -12.23
CA TYR A 226 -7.01 -7.73 -12.18
C TYR A 226 -8.14 -7.76 -11.16
N ASP A 227 -8.09 -8.66 -10.17
CA ASP A 227 -8.98 -8.59 -9.03
C ASP A 227 -8.83 -7.26 -8.30
N GLN A 228 -9.98 -6.64 -8.01
CA GLN A 228 -10.01 -5.54 -7.06
C GLN A 228 -9.99 -6.14 -5.66
N LEU A 229 -9.42 -5.42 -4.68
CA LEU A 229 -9.24 -5.93 -3.33
C LEU A 229 -10.00 -5.07 -2.33
N ILE A 230 -10.65 -5.73 -1.38
CA ILE A 230 -11.30 -5.09 -0.24
C ILE A 230 -10.63 -5.64 1.02
N PHE A 231 -10.09 -4.74 1.83
CA PHE A 231 -9.59 -5.10 3.15
C PHE A 231 -10.42 -4.40 4.22
N THR A 232 -10.85 -5.13 5.24
CA THR A 232 -11.28 -4.54 6.52
C THR A 232 -10.18 -4.79 7.53
N PHE A 233 -9.97 -3.85 8.45
CA PHE A 233 -8.86 -3.94 9.41
C PHE A 233 -9.14 -3.22 10.74
N GLN A 234 -8.37 -3.63 11.75
CA GLN A 234 -8.32 -3.06 13.09
C GLN A 234 -6.84 -2.84 13.46
N THR A 235 -6.39 -1.60 13.66
CA THR A 235 -4.98 -1.24 13.86
C THR A 235 -4.64 -1.04 15.33
N TYR A 236 -3.65 -1.77 15.85
CA TYR A 236 -3.38 -1.89 17.28
C TYR A 236 -2.07 -1.27 17.75
N ALA A 237 -0.95 -1.54 17.08
CA ALA A 237 0.35 -1.02 17.50
C ALA A 237 1.16 -0.59 16.30
N VAL A 238 1.97 0.45 16.49
CA VAL A 238 2.87 1.01 15.48
C VAL A 238 4.29 0.90 16.01
N GLU A 239 5.20 0.46 15.17
CA GLU A 239 6.63 0.39 15.45
C GLU A 239 7.36 1.08 14.29
N LYS A 240 8.07 2.16 14.60
CA LYS A 240 8.97 2.81 13.64
C LYS A 240 10.11 1.88 13.27
N THR A 241 10.50 1.88 12.00
CA THR A 241 11.49 0.95 11.48
C THR A 241 12.65 1.63 10.77
N ASP A 242 13.75 0.90 10.82
CA ASP A 242 15.01 1.06 10.11
C ASP A 242 15.21 -0.36 9.52
N GLN A 243 14.95 -0.50 8.22
CA GLN A 243 14.75 -1.80 7.57
C GLN A 243 16.09 -2.54 7.34
N ASP A 244 17.17 -1.79 7.16
CA ASP A 244 18.50 -2.27 6.80
C ASP A 244 19.52 -2.14 7.97
N LEU A 245 19.11 -1.48 9.06
CA LEU A 245 19.78 -1.35 10.36
C LEU A 245 21.02 -0.45 10.30
N ASP A 246 20.88 0.68 9.61
CA ASP A 246 21.92 1.66 9.40
C ASP A 246 21.82 2.89 10.33
N THR A 247 20.85 2.92 11.25
CA THR A 247 20.59 3.99 12.25
C THR A 247 19.67 5.11 11.77
N ILE A 248 19.33 5.16 10.47
CA ILE A 248 18.35 6.09 9.93
C ILE A 248 16.99 5.39 9.91
N LEU A 249 15.94 6.06 10.38
CA LEU A 249 14.60 5.50 10.18
C LEU A 249 14.20 5.69 8.72
N SER A 250 13.53 4.69 8.18
CA SER A 250 13.08 4.67 6.79
C SER A 250 12.03 5.71 6.43
N GLU A 251 11.48 6.44 7.41
CA GLU A 251 10.70 7.66 7.14
C GLU A 251 11.56 8.87 6.72
N PHE A 252 12.85 8.89 7.08
CA PHE A 252 13.80 9.97 6.74
C PHE A 252 14.56 9.72 5.43
N GLU A 253 14.37 8.55 4.83
CA GLU A 253 15.00 8.13 3.58
C GLU A 253 14.07 8.35 2.37
N ASP A 254 12.84 8.83 2.60
CA ASP A 254 12.01 9.46 1.58
C ASP A 254 12.50 10.88 1.31
N LEU A 255 13.58 10.99 0.52
CA LEU A 255 14.32 12.24 0.30
C LEU A 255 13.49 13.29 -0.43
N ASN A 256 12.57 12.85 -1.28
CA ASN A 256 11.76 13.72 -2.10
C ASN A 256 10.37 14.03 -1.47
N GLY A 257 9.98 13.32 -0.41
CA GLY A 257 8.78 13.53 0.37
C GLY A 257 7.49 13.12 -0.32
N ASN A 258 7.56 12.18 -1.28
CA ASN A 258 6.40 11.69 -2.02
C ASN A 258 5.73 10.48 -1.34
N GLY A 259 6.32 9.94 -0.27
CA GLY A 259 5.85 8.73 0.42
C GLY A 259 5.97 7.46 -0.43
N ASN A 260 6.95 7.41 -1.33
CA ASN A 260 7.33 6.26 -2.14
C ASN A 260 8.79 5.91 -1.92
N GLU A 261 9.04 5.20 -0.82
CA GLU A 261 10.36 4.72 -0.40
C GLU A 261 11.09 3.85 -1.44
N LEU A 262 10.41 3.40 -2.49
CA LEU A 262 10.97 2.55 -3.53
C LEU A 262 11.69 3.33 -4.65
N ASP A 263 11.56 4.66 -4.70
CA ASP A 263 12.17 5.50 -5.75
C ASP A 263 13.33 6.39 -5.30
N ASP A 264 13.64 6.40 -4.00
CA ASP A 264 14.84 7.04 -3.46
C ASP A 264 15.99 6.02 -3.42
N ASP A 265 16.87 6.11 -4.42
CA ASP A 265 18.06 5.27 -4.64
C ASP A 265 19.21 6.21 -5.04
N THR A 266 20.05 6.56 -4.06
CA THR A 266 21.01 7.66 -4.17
C THR A 266 22.17 7.32 -5.11
N ASP A 267 22.72 6.11 -5.02
CA ASP A 267 23.83 5.65 -5.86
C ASP A 267 23.39 4.95 -7.18
N ASN A 268 22.08 4.70 -7.33
CA ASN A 268 21.44 4.05 -8.47
C ASN A 268 21.88 2.59 -8.70
N ASP A 269 22.19 1.85 -7.63
CA ASP A 269 22.56 0.43 -7.71
C ASP A 269 21.34 -0.52 -7.80
N GLY A 270 20.13 0.02 -7.57
CA GLY A 270 18.86 -0.68 -7.63
C GLY A 270 18.30 -1.13 -6.28
N PHE A 271 18.96 -0.80 -5.17
CA PHE A 271 18.42 -0.89 -3.82
C PHE A 271 17.98 0.52 -3.35
N PRO A 272 16.72 0.71 -2.97
CA PRO A 272 16.32 1.98 -2.37
C PRO A 272 17.00 2.18 -1.02
N ASN A 273 17.31 3.42 -0.66
CA ASN A 273 18.05 3.82 0.54
C ASN A 273 17.59 3.06 1.80
N PHE A 274 16.26 3.02 2.04
CA PHE A 274 15.70 2.32 3.22
C PHE A 274 16.03 0.83 3.34
N ASN A 275 16.53 0.21 2.27
CA ASN A 275 16.95 -1.18 2.21
C ASN A 275 18.40 -1.31 1.70
N ASP A 276 19.22 -0.27 1.86
CA ASP A 276 20.63 -0.23 1.48
C ASP A 276 21.56 0.35 2.58
N PRO A 277 22.39 -0.48 3.24
CA PRO A 277 23.29 -0.01 4.31
C PRO A 277 24.41 0.95 3.91
N ASP A 278 24.56 1.28 2.63
CA ASP A 278 25.59 2.15 2.04
C ASP A 278 24.96 3.09 0.99
N ASP A 279 23.99 3.89 1.43
CA ASP A 279 23.10 4.74 0.61
C ASP A 279 23.76 5.44 -0.60
N ASP A 280 24.95 6.01 -0.42
CA ASP A 280 25.65 6.79 -1.44
C ASP A 280 26.71 6.00 -2.24
N GLY A 281 26.90 4.72 -1.90
CA GLY A 281 27.80 3.80 -2.57
C GLY A 281 29.29 4.14 -2.44
N ASP A 282 29.70 4.96 -1.46
CA ASP A 282 31.09 5.39 -1.28
C ASP A 282 32.01 4.30 -0.65
N GLY A 283 31.39 3.25 -0.10
CA GLY A 283 32.03 2.11 0.56
C GLY A 283 32.13 2.22 2.08
N LYS A 284 31.54 3.25 2.69
CA LYS A 284 31.51 3.51 4.13
C LYS A 284 30.07 3.62 4.63
N LEU A 285 29.48 2.47 4.92
CA LEU A 285 28.15 2.31 5.54
C LEU A 285 27.57 3.53 6.30
N THR A 286 26.35 3.91 5.95
CA THR A 286 25.55 5.03 6.46
C THR A 286 25.64 5.21 7.99
N ARG A 287 25.58 4.11 8.76
CA ARG A 287 25.73 4.14 10.23
C ARG A 287 27.02 4.77 10.77
N PHE A 288 28.05 4.91 9.94
CA PHE A 288 29.33 5.53 10.30
C PHE A 288 29.46 6.97 9.80
N GLU A 289 28.38 7.50 9.22
CA GLU A 289 28.25 8.80 8.55
C GLU A 289 27.17 9.66 9.21
N VAL A 290 26.69 9.18 10.36
CA VAL A 290 25.76 9.91 11.23
C VAL A 290 26.24 9.84 12.67
N GLU A 291 25.84 10.81 13.49
CA GLU A 291 26.15 10.81 14.92
C GLU A 291 24.87 10.51 15.74
N ALA A 292 24.83 9.33 16.35
CA ALA A 292 23.72 8.92 17.22
C ALA A 292 23.88 9.46 18.65
N ASN A 293 22.82 10.10 19.15
CA ASN A 293 22.74 10.69 20.48
C ASN A 293 21.65 10.02 21.33
N GLN A 294 21.81 10.09 22.65
CA GLN A 294 20.83 9.58 23.62
C GLN A 294 20.62 10.59 24.75
N TYR A 295 19.35 10.96 24.97
CA TYR A 295 18.92 11.79 26.09
C TYR A 295 18.05 10.99 27.06
N THR A 296 18.18 11.28 28.36
CA THR A 296 17.32 10.70 29.41
C THR A 296 16.59 11.82 30.12
N LEU A 297 15.27 11.79 30.08
CA LEU A 297 14.39 12.80 30.63
C LEU A 297 13.60 12.22 31.81
N ASN A 298 13.63 12.88 32.95
CA ASN A 298 12.77 12.55 34.08
C ASN A 298 11.34 13.05 33.80
N PRO A 299 10.32 12.50 34.48
CA PRO A 299 8.96 12.99 34.36
C PRO A 299 8.87 14.51 34.60
N GLY A 300 8.44 15.25 33.58
CA GLY A 300 8.28 16.70 33.61
C GLY A 300 9.50 17.52 33.18
N ASP A 301 10.61 16.88 32.82
CA ASP A 301 11.71 17.56 32.13
C ASP A 301 11.23 18.04 30.74
N ALA A 302 11.78 19.16 30.27
CA ALA A 302 11.55 19.62 28.92
C ALA A 302 12.38 18.77 27.93
N ASP A 303 11.88 18.61 26.71
CA ASP A 303 12.64 18.00 25.62
C ASP A 303 13.93 18.80 25.34
N PRO A 304 15.03 18.12 24.93
CA PRO A 304 16.27 18.79 24.61
C PRO A 304 16.12 19.69 23.38
N GLU A 305 16.93 20.75 23.30
CA GLU A 305 17.06 21.55 22.09
C GLU A 305 17.97 20.78 21.12
N LEU A 306 17.38 20.24 20.05
CA LEU A 306 18.09 19.51 19.01
C LEU A 306 18.82 20.46 18.05
N ALA A 307 19.93 20.02 17.49
CA ALA A 307 20.58 20.75 16.39
C ALA A 307 19.69 20.80 15.13
N GLU A 308 20.00 21.71 14.20
CA GLU A 308 19.22 21.90 12.96
C GLU A 308 19.17 20.62 12.10
N ASN A 309 20.25 19.85 12.11
CA ASN A 309 20.42 18.57 11.41
C ASN A 309 20.25 17.36 12.33
N GLU A 310 19.64 17.53 13.50
CA GLU A 310 19.38 16.44 14.46
C GLU A 310 17.89 16.11 14.52
N VAL A 311 17.56 14.83 14.29
CA VAL A 311 16.17 14.35 14.25
C VAL A 311 15.92 13.28 15.32
N GLU A 312 14.68 13.22 15.82
CA GLU A 312 14.23 12.19 16.75
C GLU A 312 13.97 10.88 16.00
N MET A 313 14.79 9.87 16.31
CA MET A 313 14.64 8.51 15.75
C MET A 313 13.71 7.66 16.63
N GLN A 314 13.83 7.75 17.97
CA GLN A 314 13.02 6.90 18.83
C GLN A 314 12.79 7.48 20.21
N ARG A 315 11.56 7.36 20.71
CA ARG A 315 11.19 7.73 22.08
C ARG A 315 10.63 6.53 22.82
N LYS A 316 11.25 6.20 23.95
CA LYS A 316 10.81 5.10 24.83
C LYS A 316 10.44 5.64 26.19
N THR A 317 9.20 5.41 26.61
CA THR A 317 8.74 5.74 27.96
C THR A 317 8.75 4.49 28.83
N ASN A 318 9.45 4.54 29.96
CA ASN A 318 9.32 3.52 30.99
C ASN A 318 7.99 3.74 31.72
N LEU A 319 7.03 2.84 31.55
CA LEU A 319 5.68 2.98 32.11
C LEU A 319 5.63 2.95 33.65
N GLU A 320 6.63 2.38 34.32
CA GLU A 320 6.69 2.32 35.79
C GLU A 320 7.26 3.60 36.40
N THR A 321 8.29 4.17 35.78
CA THR A 321 9.03 5.32 36.32
C THR A 321 8.66 6.64 35.65
N GLY A 322 8.04 6.59 34.48
CA GLY A 322 7.79 7.74 33.60
C GLY A 322 9.05 8.33 32.97
N ILE A 323 10.22 7.70 33.14
CA ILE A 323 11.47 8.15 32.51
C ILE A 323 11.36 7.93 31.01
N ILE A 324 11.74 8.95 30.24
CA ILE A 324 11.80 8.90 28.78
C ILE A 324 13.26 8.76 28.36
N THR A 325 13.54 7.80 27.48
CA THR A 325 14.78 7.74 26.72
C THR A 325 14.50 8.18 25.30
N LEU A 326 15.17 9.24 24.87
CA LEU A 326 15.09 9.79 23.52
C LEU A 326 16.38 9.46 22.77
N TYR A 327 16.24 8.85 21.59
CA TYR A 327 17.32 8.57 20.66
C TYR A 327 17.17 9.50 19.48
N THR A 328 18.26 10.17 19.12
CA THR A 328 18.32 11.11 18.00
C THR A 328 19.54 10.81 17.15
N VAL A 329 19.53 11.32 15.93
CA VAL A 329 20.64 11.20 14.99
C VAL A 329 20.91 12.56 14.38
N VAL A 330 22.18 12.92 14.31
CA VAL A 330 22.70 14.09 13.61
C VAL A 330 23.20 13.64 12.24
N PHE A 331 22.63 14.19 11.17
CA PHE A 331 23.12 13.98 9.81
C PHE A 331 24.37 14.85 9.61
N THR A 332 25.56 14.25 9.52
CA THR A 332 26.81 15.02 9.40
C THR A 332 27.01 15.52 7.98
N ASP A 333 27.79 16.58 7.84
CA ASP A 333 28.22 17.17 6.56
C ASP A 333 29.68 17.62 6.76
N ALA A 334 30.61 16.68 6.54
CA ALA A 334 32.02 16.82 6.86
C ALA A 334 32.73 17.78 5.89
N ASN A 335 32.31 17.82 4.63
CA ASN A 335 32.91 18.66 3.59
C ASN A 335 32.24 20.06 3.48
N ASN A 336 31.12 20.28 4.18
CA ASN A 336 30.29 21.50 4.20
C ASN A 336 29.76 21.90 2.83
N ASP A 337 29.35 20.94 2.01
CA ASP A 337 28.75 21.20 0.70
C ASP A 337 27.21 21.27 0.72
N GLY A 338 26.61 20.94 1.87
CA GLY A 338 25.17 20.99 2.11
C GLY A 338 24.44 19.67 1.80
N ILE A 339 25.15 18.61 1.45
CA ILE A 339 24.65 17.24 1.36
C ILE A 339 25.07 16.50 2.64
N ALA A 340 24.18 15.65 3.16
CA ALA A 340 24.54 14.83 4.31
C ALA A 340 25.56 13.76 3.89
N ASP A 341 26.51 13.42 4.76
CA ASP A 341 27.60 12.51 4.45
C ASP A 341 27.09 11.17 3.88
N TYR A 342 26.01 10.62 4.45
CA TYR A 342 25.39 9.36 3.99
C TYR A 342 24.70 9.42 2.62
N LEU A 343 24.65 10.61 2.01
CA LEU A 343 24.07 10.86 0.69
C LEU A 343 25.12 11.47 -0.27
N ASP A 344 26.40 11.51 0.11
CA ASP A 344 27.46 12.16 -0.66
C ASP A 344 28.68 11.27 -0.90
N GLU A 345 28.70 10.65 -2.09
CA GLU A 345 29.79 9.80 -2.59
C GLU A 345 31.18 10.48 -2.58
N ASN A 346 31.24 11.81 -2.41
CA ASN A 346 32.47 12.61 -2.45
C ASN A 346 32.90 13.13 -1.07
N THR A 347 32.30 12.64 0.02
CA THR A 347 32.63 13.09 1.38
C THR A 347 34.10 12.83 1.74
N TYR A 348 34.67 11.67 1.39
CA TYR A 348 35.95 11.15 1.94
C TYR A 348 37.16 11.06 1.00
#